data_AF-A0A2N4YZF9-F1
#
_entry.id   AF-A0A2N4YZF9-F1
#
_cell.length_a   1.000
_cell.length_b   1.000
_cell.length_c   1.000
_cell.angle_alpha   90.00
_cell.angle_beta   90.00
_cell.angle_gamma   90.00
#
_symmetry.space_group_name_H-M   'P 1'
#
loop_
_entity.id
_entity.type
_entity.pdbx_description
1 polymer ?
#
loop_
_entity_poly.entity_id
_entity_poly.type
_entity_poly.pdbx_seq_one_letter_code
_entity_poly.pdbx_strand_id
1 'polypeptide(L)'
;YQTRLDEISPGDKQKDPKTRLQEYLQGRHLPLPSYLVVQVRGEAHDQEFTIHCQVSGLSEPVVGTGSSRRKAEQAAAEQALKKLELE
;
A
#
# COMPACT_ATOMS: atom_id res chain seq x y z
N TYR A 1 30.90 17.08 9.13
CA TYR A 1 29.92 16.84 8.05
C TYR A 1 28.58 16.45 8.68
N GLN A 2 27.91 17.43 9.29
CA GLN A 2 26.60 17.33 9.95
C GLN A 2 25.60 18.03 9.05
N THR A 3 24.97 17.32 8.14
CA THR A 3 23.87 17.90 7.35
C THR A 3 23.00 16.77 6.81
N ARG A 4 21.68 16.93 6.92
CA ARG A 4 20.57 16.15 6.31
C ARG A 4 19.77 15.22 7.23
N LEU A 5 19.42 15.68 8.43
CA LEU A 5 18.35 15.08 9.24
C LEU A 5 17.37 16.13 9.76
N ASP A 6 16.91 17.06 8.90
CA ASP A 6 16.08 18.20 9.34
C ASP A 6 14.73 18.35 8.60
N GLU A 7 14.21 17.34 7.91
CA GLU A 7 12.88 17.45 7.25
C GLU A 7 12.00 16.20 7.42
N ILE A 8 11.93 15.67 8.64
CA ILE A 8 10.91 14.68 9.00
C ILE A 8 9.95 15.37 9.96
N SER A 9 9.06 16.18 9.40
CA SER A 9 7.80 16.52 10.09
C SER A 9 6.92 15.28 10.03
N PRO A 10 6.62 14.58 11.15
CA PRO A 10 5.74 13.42 11.15
C PRO A 10 4.28 13.90 11.08
N GLY A 11 3.92 14.53 9.97
CA GLY A 11 2.53 14.69 9.58
C GLY A 11 2.11 13.43 8.83
N ASP A 12 0.91 12.92 9.08
CA ASP A 12 0.32 11.67 8.57
C ASP A 12 0.50 11.35 7.07
N LYS A 13 1.00 12.28 6.25
CA LYS A 13 1.41 12.09 4.85
C LYS A 13 2.80 11.47 4.64
N GLN A 14 3.68 11.39 5.63
CA GLN A 14 4.99 10.72 5.50
C GLN A 14 4.93 9.20 5.78
N LYS A 15 3.85 8.69 6.38
CA LYS A 15 3.72 7.27 6.68
C LYS A 15 3.45 6.48 5.40
N ASP A 16 4.17 5.38 5.19
CA ASP A 16 3.92 4.43 4.11
C ASP A 16 2.42 4.04 4.06
N PRO A 17 1.81 3.95 2.87
CA PRO A 17 0.39 3.62 2.72
C PRO A 17 0.03 2.28 3.35
N LYS A 18 0.97 1.34 3.41
CA LYS A 18 0.80 0.06 4.12
C LYS A 18 0.60 0.24 5.62
N THR A 19 1.42 1.08 6.25
CA THR A 19 1.37 1.35 7.69
C THR A 19 0.07 2.07 8.03
N ARG A 20 -0.30 3.08 7.24
CA ARG A 20 -1.57 3.78 7.40
C ARG A 20 -2.78 2.85 7.29
N LEU A 21 -2.79 1.95 6.30
CA LEU A 21 -3.86 0.96 6.14
C LEU A 21 -3.93 0.00 7.31
N GLN A 22 -2.78 -0.47 7.79
CA GLN A 22 -2.70 -1.32 8.96
C GLN A 22 -3.26 -0.61 10.21
N GLU A 23 -2.82 0.61 10.50
CA GLU A 23 -3.32 1.40 11.64
C GLU A 23 -4.83 1.65 11.54
N TYR A 24 -5.33 1.97 10.33
CA TYR A 24 -6.76 2.17 10.07
C TYR A 24 -7.61 0.94 10.40
N LEU A 25 -7.15 -0.27 10.03
CA LEU A 25 -7.86 -1.52 10.28
C LEU A 25 -7.74 -1.94 11.74
N GLN A 26 -6.55 -1.81 12.33
CA GLN A 26 -6.32 -2.12 13.74
C GLN A 26 -7.18 -1.23 14.65
N GLY A 27 -7.27 0.07 14.36
CA GLY A 27 -8.13 1.01 15.11
C GLY A 27 -9.63 0.69 15.02
N ARG A 28 -10.05 -0.11 14.03
CA ARG A 28 -11.44 -0.59 13.85
C ARG A 28 -11.65 -2.03 14.27
N HIS A 29 -10.66 -2.69 14.87
CA HIS A 29 -10.68 -4.12 15.20
C HIS A 29 -10.96 -5.02 13.98
N LEU A 30 -10.56 -4.57 12.79
CA LEU A 30 -10.65 -5.35 11.55
C LEU A 30 -9.37 -6.17 11.36
N PRO A 31 -9.44 -7.31 10.64
CA PRO A 31 -8.24 -8.08 10.32
C PRO A 31 -7.30 -7.29 9.41
N LEU A 32 -6.02 -7.63 9.49
CA LEU A 32 -4.95 -7.03 8.69
C LEU A 32 -5.18 -7.22 7.18
N PRO A 33 -4.65 -6.33 6.33
CA PRO A 33 -4.83 -6.43 4.88
C PRO A 33 -4.03 -7.62 4.33
N SER A 34 -4.64 -8.37 3.42
CA SER A 34 -3.98 -9.49 2.73
C SER A 34 -3.50 -9.07 1.34
N TYR A 35 -2.26 -9.40 0.97
CA TYR A 35 -1.69 -9.06 -0.33
C TYR A 35 -1.37 -10.33 -1.11
N LEU A 36 -1.91 -10.43 -2.32
CA LEU A 36 -1.68 -11.55 -3.23
C LEU A 36 -1.09 -11.04 -4.55
N VAL A 37 0.07 -11.57 -4.94
CA VAL A 37 0.61 -11.33 -6.29
C VAL A 37 -0.20 -12.16 -7.27
N VAL A 38 -0.94 -11.51 -8.15
CA VAL A 38 -1.79 -12.18 -9.13
C VAL A 38 -1.13 -12.29 -10.50
N GLN A 39 -0.16 -11.42 -10.77
CA GLN A 39 0.50 -11.39 -12.07
C GLN A 39 1.88 -10.74 -11.97
N VAL A 40 2.82 -11.27 -12.74
CA VAL A 40 4.12 -10.65 -13.01
C VAL A 40 4.31 -10.71 -14.52
N ARG A 41 4.57 -9.57 -15.15
CA ARG A 41 4.78 -9.44 -16.59
C ARG A 41 6.06 -8.65 -16.86
N GLY A 42 6.59 -8.77 -18.07
CA GLY A 42 7.79 -8.05 -18.51
C GLY A 42 9.09 -8.83 -18.30
N GLU A 43 10.16 -8.28 -18.86
CA GLU A 43 11.51 -8.83 -18.75
C GLU A 43 12.13 -8.53 -17.38
N ALA A 44 13.16 -9.27 -16.96
CA ALA A 44 13.73 -9.16 -15.60
C ALA A 44 14.13 -7.72 -15.18
N HIS A 45 14.46 -6.85 -16.13
CA HIS A 45 14.84 -5.46 -15.89
C HIS A 45 13.66 -4.47 -16.00
N ASP A 46 12.50 -4.92 -16.49
CA ASP A 46 11.29 -4.14 -16.70
C ASP A 46 10.04 -4.95 -16.29
N GLN A 47 10.10 -5.52 -15.08
CA GLN A 47 9.00 -6.33 -14.56
C GLN A 47 7.90 -5.45 -13.95
N GLU A 48 6.67 -5.69 -14.37
CA GLU A 48 5.47 -5.18 -13.73
C GLU A 48 4.83 -6.25 -12.86
N PHE A 49 4.59 -5.91 -11.59
CA PHE A 49 3.90 -6.74 -10.62
C PHE A 49 2.49 -6.21 -10.45
N THR A 50 1.50 -7.09 -10.50
CA THR A 50 0.10 -6.80 -10.18
C THR A 50 -0.27 -7.54 -8.89
N ILE A 51 -0.83 -6.81 -7.93
CA ILE A 51 -1.11 -7.29 -6.59
C ILE A 51 -2.53 -6.93 -6.19
N HIS A 52 -3.25 -7.91 -5.67
CA HIS A 52 -4.55 -7.73 -5.07
C HIS A 52 -4.37 -7.50 -3.56
N CYS A 53 -4.91 -6.41 -3.05
CA CYS A 53 -5.03 -6.09 -1.64
C CYS A 53 -6.47 -6.35 -1.20
N GLN A 54 -6.67 -7.37 -0.40
CA GLN A 54 -7.95 -7.69 0.21
C GLN A 54 -8.01 -7.06 1.60
N VAL A 55 -9.05 -6.26 1.83
CA VAL A 55 -9.23 -5.51 3.06
C VAL A 55 -10.65 -5.67 3.56
N SER A 56 -10.80 -5.88 4.88
CA SER A 56 -12.13 -5.91 5.49
C SER A 56 -12.77 -4.53 5.45
N GLY A 57 -14.00 -4.46 4.96
CA GLY A 57 -14.72 -3.22 4.66
C GLY A 57 -14.87 -2.94 3.16
N LEU A 58 -14.15 -3.66 2.30
CA LEU A 58 -14.35 -3.62 0.84
C LEU A 58 -14.86 -4.99 0.35
N SER A 59 -15.91 -4.97 -0.47
CA SER A 59 -16.47 -6.19 -1.06
C SER A 59 -15.53 -6.84 -2.09
N GLU A 60 -14.74 -6.01 -2.77
CA GLU A 60 -13.81 -6.44 -3.82
C GLU A 60 -12.37 -6.11 -3.44
N PRO A 61 -11.41 -6.99 -3.77
CA PRO A 61 -9.99 -6.69 -3.59
C PRO A 61 -9.58 -5.52 -4.49
N VAL A 62 -8.62 -4.76 -4.00
CA VAL A 62 -8.08 -3.60 -4.69
C VAL A 62 -6.82 -3.99 -5.44
N VAL A 63 -6.64 -3.48 -6.65
CA VAL A 63 -5.52 -3.87 -7.51
C VAL A 63 -4.47 -2.77 -7.54
N GLY A 64 -3.24 -3.09 -7.13
CA GLY A 64 -2.08 -2.23 -7.28
C GLY A 64 -1.07 -2.81 -8.24
N THR A 65 -0.47 -1.95 -9.06
CA THR A 65 0.63 -2.31 -9.96
C THR A 65 1.91 -1.56 -9.61
N GLY A 66 3.06 -2.11 -10.02
CA GLY A 66 4.33 -1.42 -9.84
C GLY A 66 5.52 -2.22 -10.35
N SER A 67 6.65 -1.53 -10.50
CA SER A 67 7.90 -2.12 -11.01
C SER A 67 8.59 -3.12 -10.06
N SER A 68 7.98 -3.38 -8.90
CA SER A 68 8.43 -4.36 -7.93
C SER A 68 7.26 -4.77 -7.05
N ARG A 69 7.35 -5.95 -6.43
CA ARG A 69 6.34 -6.41 -5.47
C ARG A 69 6.05 -5.36 -4.40
N ARG A 70 7.08 -4.76 -3.78
CA ARG A 70 6.89 -3.75 -2.72
C ARG A 70 6.13 -2.53 -3.21
N LYS A 71 6.45 -2.01 -4.40
CA LYS A 71 5.75 -0.85 -4.99
C LYS A 71 4.30 -1.18 -5.33
N ALA A 72 4.06 -2.34 -5.93
CA ALA A 72 2.70 -2.79 -6.24
C ALA A 72 1.84 -2.99 -4.99
N GLU A 73 2.41 -3.53 -3.90
CA GLU A 73 1.71 -3.64 -2.61
C GLU A 73 1.41 -2.26 -2.01
N GLN A 74 2.37 -1.31 -2.07
CA GLN A 74 2.15 0.07 -1.61
C GLN A 74 1.03 0.76 -2.42
N ALA A 75 1.02 0.59 -3.75
CA ALA A 75 -0.02 1.12 -4.62
C ALA A 75 -1.40 0.52 -4.31
N ALA A 76 -1.46 -0.80 -4.06
CA ALA A 76 -2.70 -1.47 -3.68
C ALA A 76 -3.21 -0.98 -2.32
N ALA A 77 -2.31 -0.79 -1.36
CA ALA A 77 -2.64 -0.25 -0.04
C ALA A 77 -3.17 1.19 -0.11
N GLU A 78 -2.55 2.02 -0.95
CA GLU A 78 -2.97 3.40 -1.16
C GLU A 78 -4.37 3.47 -1.79
N GLN A 79 -4.64 2.64 -2.79
CA GLN A 79 -5.98 2.56 -3.37
C GLN A 79 -7.02 2.02 -2.38
N ALA A 80 -6.66 1.05 -1.53
CA ALA A 80 -7.55 0.54 -0.49
C ALA A 80 -7.88 1.63 0.54
N LEU A 81 -6.87 2.39 0.99
CA LEU A 81 -7.07 3.56 1.84
C LEU A 81 -7.99 4.59 1.19
N LYS A 82 -7.80 4.90 -0.10
CA LYS A 82 -8.71 5.79 -0.83
C LYS A 82 -10.14 5.26 -0.74
N LYS A 83 -10.41 4.03 -1.14
CA LYS A 83 -11.75 3.41 -1.06
C LYS A 83 -12.33 3.34 0.37
N LEU A 84 -11.50 3.43 1.41
CA LEU A 84 -11.90 3.37 2.82
C LEU A 84 -12.02 4.76 3.49
N GLU A 85 -11.31 5.79 3.01
CA GLU A 85 -11.25 7.15 3.56
C GLU A 85 -12.05 8.20 2.74
N LEU A 86 -12.21 8.04 1.42
CA LEU A 86 -12.87 9.00 0.50
C LEU A 86 -13.29 8.28 -0.82
N GLU A 87 -14.53 8.27 -1.29
CA GLU A 87 -15.76 9.03 -1.04
C GLU A 87 -16.98 8.11 -1.24
#